data_AF-A0A4U0ZQE7-F1
#
_entry.id   AF-A0A4U0ZQE7-F1
#
_cell.length_a   1.000
_cell.length_b   1.000
_cell.length_c   1.000
_cell.angle_alpha   90.00
_cell.angle_beta   90.00
_cell.angle_gamma   90.00
#
_symmetry.space_group_name_H-M   'P 1'
#
loop_
_entity.id
_entity.type
_entity.pdbx_description
1 polymer ?
#
loop_
_entity_poly.entity_id
_entity_poly.type
_entity_poly.pdbx_seq_one_letter_code
_entity_poly.pdbx_strand_id
1 'polypeptide(L)'
;MSTGTTHDYLVRMRDLILQERECAINLDMDGMTEAVREKAEVMKVLAHIENVDESDKEIVMQIRHENRRNAFLFKSTLGWIRNTMEFFGQRTVTSTYGSRANTVASHVNGRLLSGRV
;
A
#
# COMPACT_ATOMS: atom_id res chain seq x y z
N MET A 1 15.38 13.19 -26.39
CA MET A 1 15.15 12.42 -25.16
C MET A 1 16.37 11.56 -24.96
N SER A 2 17.18 11.86 -23.95
CA SER A 2 18.45 11.17 -23.69
C SER A 2 18.21 9.67 -23.58
N THR A 3 18.85 8.91 -24.45
CA THR A 3 18.93 7.45 -24.39
C THR A 3 19.61 7.05 -23.09
N GLY A 4 18.82 6.96 -22.02
CA GLY A 4 19.28 6.39 -20.75
C GLY A 4 19.71 4.96 -21.00
N THR A 5 20.85 4.57 -20.45
CA THR A 5 21.30 3.18 -20.52
C THR A 5 20.36 2.31 -19.66
N THR A 6 20.31 1.01 -19.92
CA THR A 6 19.55 0.05 -19.10
C THR A 6 19.82 0.22 -17.60
N HIS A 7 21.08 0.49 -17.26
CA HIS A 7 21.54 0.80 -15.91
C HIS A 7 20.81 2.01 -15.30
N ASP A 8 20.65 3.11 -16.03
CA ASP A 8 19.99 4.32 -15.54
C ASP A 8 18.51 4.07 -15.19
N TYR A 9 17.84 3.24 -16.00
CA TYR A 9 16.46 2.83 -15.72
C TYR A 9 16.36 1.91 -14.49
N LEU A 10 17.34 1.03 -14.28
CA LEU A 10 17.40 0.18 -13.09
C LEU A 10 17.67 0.99 -11.82
N VAL A 11 18.62 1.93 -11.87
CA VAL A 11 18.89 2.87 -10.77
C VAL A 11 17.64 3.66 -10.44
N ARG A 12 16.97 4.22 -11.46
CA ARG A 12 15.71 4.96 -11.26
C ARG A 12 14.61 4.08 -10.66
N MET A 13 14.47 2.83 -11.10
CA MET A 13 13.50 1.90 -10.54
C MET A 13 13.77 1.61 -9.06
N ARG A 14 15.04 1.44 -8.68
CA ARG A 14 15.45 1.26 -7.28
C ARG A 14 15.07 2.48 -6.44
N ASP A 15 15.41 3.67 -6.93
CA ASP A 15 15.17 4.91 -6.18
C ASP A 15 13.67 5.17 -6.02
N LEU A 16 12.84 4.88 -7.03
CA LEU A 16 11.38 4.93 -6.94
C LEU A 16 10.81 3.93 -5.92
N ILE A 17 11.39 2.73 -5.77
CA ILE A 17 10.98 1.77 -4.74
C ILE A 17 11.29 2.28 -3.33
N LEU A 18 12.42 2.97 -3.16
CA LEU A 18 12.78 3.59 -1.88
C LEU A 18 11.86 4.77 -1.57
N GLN A 19 11.58 5.63 -2.55
CA GLN A 19 10.65 6.75 -2.41
C GLN A 19 9.24 6.26 -2.06
N GLU A 20 8.75 5.21 -2.71
CA GLU A 20 7.46 4.59 -2.40
C GLU A 20 7.38 4.16 -0.92
N ARG A 21 8.48 3.65 -0.34
CA ARG A 21 8.53 3.32 1.08
C ARG A 21 8.45 4.56 1.96
N GLU A 22 9.18 5.61 1.63
CA GLU A 22 9.15 6.86 2.41
C GLU A 22 7.76 7.48 2.39
N CYS A 23 7.12 7.56 1.22
CA CYS A 23 5.74 8.03 1.11
C CYS A 23 4.77 7.14 1.91
N ALA A 24 4.97 5.82 1.92
CA ALA A 24 4.16 4.89 2.72
C ALA A 24 4.32 5.08 4.23
N ILE A 25 5.54 5.36 4.69
CA ILE A 25 5.81 5.65 6.11
C ILE A 25 5.16 6.98 6.52
N ASN A 26 5.20 7.98 5.65
CA ASN A 26 4.64 9.30 5.88
C ASN A 26 3.13 9.40 5.61
N LEU A 27 2.49 8.32 5.13
CA LEU A 27 1.09 8.28 4.69
C LEU A 27 0.78 9.33 3.60
N ASP A 28 1.77 9.65 2.77
CA ASP A 28 1.63 10.55 1.64
C ASP A 28 1.01 9.80 0.45
N MET A 29 -0.32 9.91 0.32
CA MET A 29 -1.10 9.22 -0.71
C MET A 29 -0.83 9.76 -2.12
N ASP A 30 -0.57 11.05 -2.25
CA ASP A 30 -0.29 11.69 -3.53
C ASP A 30 1.09 11.28 -4.03
N GLY A 31 2.09 11.34 -3.14
CA GLY A 31 3.45 10.86 -3.43
C GLY A 31 3.50 9.37 -3.76
N MET A 32 2.73 8.52 -3.06
CA MET A 32 2.61 7.11 -3.41
C MET A 32 1.99 6.90 -4.80
N THR A 33 0.96 7.67 -5.16
CA THR A 33 0.28 7.54 -6.44
C THR A 33 1.21 7.93 -7.60
N GLU A 34 1.96 9.02 -7.45
CA GLU A 34 2.92 9.45 -8.46
C GLU A 34 4.09 8.46 -8.58
N ALA A 35 4.61 7.95 -7.45
CA ALA A 35 5.67 6.93 -7.46
C ALA A 35 5.22 5.64 -8.18
N VAL A 36 3.98 5.19 -7.98
CA VAL A 36 3.42 4.02 -8.68
C VAL A 36 3.30 4.29 -10.18
N ARG A 37 2.86 5.49 -10.57
CA ARG A 37 2.75 5.89 -11.97
C ARG A 37 4.13 5.92 -12.64
N GLU A 38 5.12 6.53 -12.01
CA GLU A 38 6.50 6.56 -12.53
C GLU A 38 7.10 5.16 -12.63
N LYS A 39 6.88 4.29 -11.64
CA LYS A 39 7.30 2.87 -11.70
C LYS A 39 6.66 2.15 -12.87
N ALA A 40 5.39 2.39 -13.17
CA ALA A 40 4.70 1.77 -14.30
C ALA A 40 5.32 2.19 -15.65
N GLU A 41 5.70 3.45 -15.81
CA GLU A 41 6.38 3.94 -17.03
C GLU A 41 7.79 3.34 -17.17
N VAL A 42 8.57 3.31 -16.10
CA VAL A 42 9.91 2.68 -16.12
C VAL A 42 9.81 1.17 -16.38
N MET A 43 8.80 0.50 -15.82
CA MET A 43 8.56 -0.93 -16.06
C MET A 43 8.25 -1.23 -17.53
N LYS A 44 7.50 -0.35 -18.23
CA LYS A 44 7.26 -0.51 -19.67
C LYS A 44 8.57 -0.46 -20.46
N VAL A 45 9.47 0.44 -20.11
CA VAL A 45 10.77 0.55 -20.77
C VAL A 45 11.63 -0.68 -20.48
N LEU A 46 11.72 -1.10 -19.21
CA LEU A 46 12.48 -2.28 -18.78
C LEU A 46 11.91 -3.59 -19.36
N ALA A 47 10.61 -3.68 -19.64
CA ALA A 47 9.99 -4.86 -20.23
C ALA A 47 10.47 -5.18 -21.65
N HIS A 48 11.00 -4.19 -22.38
CA HIS A 48 11.55 -4.38 -23.73
C HIS A 48 13.03 -4.82 -23.72
N ILE A 49 13.63 -4.95 -22.54
CA ILE A 49 15.05 -5.28 -22.38
C ILE A 49 15.17 -6.78 -22.08
N GLU A 50 15.63 -7.55 -23.06
CA GLU A 50 15.77 -9.01 -22.93
C GLU A 50 17.01 -9.43 -22.14
N ASN A 51 18.09 -8.64 -22.19
CA ASN A 51 19.36 -8.97 -21.55
C ASN A 51 19.82 -7.86 -20.61
N VAL A 52 19.97 -8.23 -19.34
CA VAL A 52 20.57 -7.39 -18.29
C VAL A 52 22.06 -7.74 -18.22
N ASP A 53 22.92 -6.73 -18.19
CA ASP A 53 24.36 -6.91 -18.05
C ASP A 53 24.70 -7.54 -16.69
N GLU A 54 25.82 -8.27 -16.60
CA GLU A 54 26.28 -8.89 -15.36
C GLU A 54 26.53 -7.84 -14.28
N SER A 55 27.00 -6.66 -14.68
CA SER A 55 27.23 -5.48 -13.83
C SER A 55 25.96 -4.98 -13.13
N ASP A 56 24.79 -5.21 -13.73
CA ASP A 56 23.49 -4.73 -13.26
C ASP A 56 22.76 -5.74 -12.34
N LYS A 57 23.27 -6.97 -12.23
CA LYS A 57 22.62 -8.02 -11.42
C LYS A 57 22.50 -7.65 -9.95
N GLU A 58 23.49 -6.97 -9.39
CA GLU A 58 23.44 -6.50 -8.00
C GLU A 58 22.26 -5.54 -7.78
N ILE A 59 22.05 -4.60 -8.71
CA ILE A 59 20.95 -3.64 -8.63
C ILE A 59 19.60 -4.36 -8.77
N VAL A 60 19.49 -5.33 -9.68
CA VAL A 60 18.28 -6.15 -9.82
C VAL A 60 17.98 -6.93 -8.53
N MET A 61 19.00 -7.48 -7.87
CA MET A 61 18.83 -8.16 -6.58
C MET A 61 18.34 -7.20 -5.49
N GLN A 62 18.91 -5.98 -5.42
CA GLN A 62 18.45 -4.94 -4.51
C GLN A 62 16.99 -4.57 -4.78
N ILE A 63 16.61 -4.30 -6.04
CA ILE A 63 15.23 -4.00 -6.45
C ILE A 63 14.26 -5.09 -5.98
N ARG A 64 14.60 -6.37 -6.19
CA ARG A 64 13.75 -7.50 -5.76
C ARG A 64 13.61 -7.55 -4.24
N HIS A 65 14.70 -7.35 -3.51
CA HIS A 65 14.69 -7.35 -2.04
C HIS A 65 13.82 -6.21 -1.50
N GLU A 66 14.04 -4.99 -2.00
CA GLU A 66 13.32 -3.80 -1.56
C GLU A 66 11.83 -3.87 -1.92
N ASN A 67 11.49 -4.37 -3.11
CA ASN A 67 10.10 -4.56 -3.52
C ASN A 67 9.37 -5.60 -2.65
N ARG A 68 10.04 -6.70 -2.29
CA ARG A 68 9.47 -7.69 -1.35
C ARG A 68 9.23 -7.08 0.02
N ARG A 69 10.14 -6.22 0.49
CA ARG A 69 10.01 -5.51 1.76
C ARG A 69 8.85 -4.52 1.74
N ASN A 70 8.68 -3.77 0.65
CA ASN A 70 7.52 -2.87 0.48
C ASN A 70 6.21 -3.66 0.45
N ALA A 71 6.15 -4.78 -0.29
CA ALA A 71 4.96 -5.64 -0.31
C ALA A 71 4.59 -6.17 1.09
N PHE A 72 5.58 -6.52 1.91
CA PHE A 72 5.35 -6.93 3.29
C PHE A 72 4.82 -5.78 4.16
N LEU A 73 5.38 -4.58 4.01
CA LEU A 73 4.89 -3.38 4.69
C LEU A 73 3.41 -3.14 4.35
N PHE A 74 3.06 -3.09 3.06
CA PHE A 74 1.68 -2.86 2.62
C PHE A 74 0.72 -3.94 3.12
N LYS A 75 1.12 -5.21 3.05
CA LYS A 75 0.31 -6.32 3.57
C LYS A 75 0.05 -6.17 5.06
N SER A 76 1.08 -5.82 5.82
CA SER A 76 0.98 -5.66 7.28
C SER A 76 0.11 -4.47 7.65
N THR A 77 0.30 -3.32 6.99
CA THR A 77 -0.50 -2.11 7.19
C THR A 77 -1.97 -2.35 6.82
N LEU A 78 -2.25 -3.02 5.71
CA LEU A 78 -3.62 -3.38 5.31
C LEU A 78 -4.28 -4.32 6.33
N GLY A 79 -3.53 -5.30 6.85
CA GLY A 79 -3.99 -6.18 7.91
C GLY A 79 -4.34 -5.40 9.19
N TRP A 80 -3.48 -4.47 9.58
CA TRP A 80 -3.73 -3.58 10.72
C TRP A 80 -4.98 -2.71 10.51
N ILE A 81 -5.15 -2.10 9.34
CA ILE A 81 -6.35 -1.31 9.01
C ILE A 81 -7.62 -2.17 9.09
N ARG A 82 -7.60 -3.41 8.55
CA ARG A 82 -8.73 -4.36 8.62
C ARG A 82 -9.08 -4.71 10.06
N ASN A 83 -8.09 -5.07 10.88
CA ASN A 83 -8.30 -5.40 12.29
C ASN A 83 -8.87 -4.20 13.07
N THR A 84 -8.39 -2.98 12.79
CA THR A 84 -8.94 -1.77 13.41
C THR A 84 -10.39 -1.52 13.00
N MET A 85 -10.74 -1.74 11.72
CA MET A 85 -12.15 -1.64 11.28
C MET A 85 -13.05 -2.70 11.92
N GLU A 86 -12.59 -3.95 12.04
CA GLU A 86 -13.33 -5.01 12.73
C GLU A 86 -13.55 -4.68 14.22
N PHE A 87 -12.54 -4.15 14.89
CA PHE A 87 -12.65 -3.69 16.27
C PHE A 87 -13.71 -2.60 16.45
N PHE A 88 -13.75 -1.60 15.55
CA PHE A 88 -14.81 -0.60 15.55
C PHE A 88 -16.18 -1.20 15.23
N GLY A 89 -16.25 -2.14 14.28
CA GLY A 89 -17.48 -2.88 13.96
C GLY A 89 -18.06 -3.64 15.16
N GLN A 90 -17.20 -4.31 15.94
CA GLN A 90 -17.60 -5.07 17.13
C GLN A 90 -18.09 -4.17 18.28
N ARG A 91 -17.47 -3.00 18.49
CA ARG A 91 -17.90 -2.05 19.54
C ARG A 91 -19.17 -1.28 19.20
N THR A 92 -19.58 -1.26 17.93
CA THR A 92 -20.77 -0.52 17.48
C THR A 92 -22.09 -1.25 17.82
N VAL A 93 -22.03 -2.52 18.22
CA VAL A 93 -23.22 -3.29 18.66
C VAL A 93 -23.36 -3.18 20.18
N THR A 94 -23.89 -2.06 20.67
CA THR A 94 -24.28 -1.96 22.08
C THR A 94 -25.54 -2.81 22.30
N SER A 95 -25.39 -4.01 22.86
CA SER A 95 -26.55 -4.78 23.33
C SER A 95 -27.25 -3.98 24.43
N THR A 96 -28.52 -3.62 24.20
CA THR A 96 -29.32 -2.92 25.20
C THR A 96 -30.34 -3.90 25.78
N TYR A 97 -30.56 -3.84 27.09
CA TYR A 97 -31.59 -4.66 27.74
C TYR A 97 -32.97 -4.01 27.49
N GLY A 98 -33.88 -4.75 26.86
CA GLY A 98 -35.28 -4.35 26.74
C GLY A 98 -35.98 -4.44 28.10
N SER A 99 -37.16 -3.79 28.24
CA SER A 99 -37.90 -3.71 29.52
C SER A 99 -38.34 -5.05 30.12
N ARG A 100 -38.12 -6.17 29.42
CA ARG A 100 -38.38 -7.56 29.86
C ARG A 100 -37.10 -8.38 30.08
N ALA A 101 -35.94 -7.73 30.26
CA ALA A 101 -34.63 -8.37 30.41
C ALA A 101 -34.15 -9.20 29.19
N ASN A 102 -34.76 -9.01 28.02
CA ASN A 102 -34.27 -9.59 26.77
C ASN A 102 -33.18 -8.67 26.16
N THR A 103 -32.08 -9.25 25.69
CA THR A 103 -31.06 -8.53 24.93
C THR A 103 -31.58 -8.23 23.53
N VAL A 104 -31.67 -6.94 23.18
CA VAL A 104 -32.03 -6.48 21.83
C VAL A 104 -30.80 -5.78 21.24
N ALA A 105 -30.45 -6.12 20.01
CA ALA A 105 -29.38 -5.45 19.28
C ALA A 105 -29.79 -3.99 19.02
N SER A 106 -29.13 -3.03 19.66
CA SER A 106 -29.38 -1.61 19.42
C SER A 106 -28.70 -1.20 18.12
N HIS A 107 -29.49 -1.06 17.05
CA HIS A 107 -29.03 -0.57 15.74
C HIS A 107 -28.87 0.96 15.71
N VAL A 108 -28.53 1.62 16.82
CA VAL A 108 -28.59 3.09 16.90
C VAL A 108 -27.33 3.79 16.35
N ASN A 109 -26.18 3.11 16.25
CA ASN A 109 -24.92 3.81 15.96
C ASN A 109 -24.33 3.61 14.55
N GLY A 110 -25.07 2.99 13.63
CA GLY A 110 -24.67 2.91 12.21
C GLY A 110 -24.77 4.24 11.43
N ARG A 111 -25.40 5.29 11.99
CA ARG A 111 -25.66 6.56 11.29
C ARG A 111 -24.53 7.60 11.38
N LEU A 112 -23.74 7.60 12.46
CA LEU A 112 -22.66 8.59 12.63
C LEU A 112 -21.46 8.30 11.72
N LEU A 113 -21.21 7.03 11.40
CA LEU A 113 -20.10 6.61 10.53
C LEU A 113 -20.49 6.43 9.05
N SER A 114 -21.80 6.33 8.74
CA SER A 114 -22.29 6.21 7.36
C SER A 114 -22.61 7.57 6.70
N GLY A 115 -22.39 8.68 7.40
CA GLY A 115 -22.56 10.04 6.86
C GLY A 115 -24.00 10.44 6.51
N ARG A 116 -25.00 9.60 6.83
CA ARG A 116 -26.42 9.97 6.70
C ARG A 116 -26.96 10.42 8.04
N VAL A 117 -26.98 11.74 8.23
CA VAL A 117 -27.85 12.42 9.21
C VAL A 117 -29.29 12.27 8.77
#